data_AF-A0A101N375-F1
#
_entry.id   AF-A0A101N375-F1
#
_cell.length_a   1.000
_cell.length_b   1.000
_cell.length_c   1.000
_cell.angle_alpha   90.00
_cell.angle_beta   90.00
_cell.angle_gamma   90.00
#
_symmetry.space_group_name_H-M   'P 1'
#
loop_
_entity.id
_entity.type
_entity.pdbx_description
1 polymer ?
#
loop_
_entity_poly.entity_id
_entity_poly.type
_entity_poly.pdbx_seq_one_letter_code
_entity_poly.pdbx_strand_id
1 'polypeptide(L)'
;MTTPDPLHRALHAPGPRPLPDEAARLLRTLDAPPRLAAHLRLVHDVAYELVEWLAARCPGLQLDREAVLFGAATHDVGKTAHVRELSGPGSAHEETGRELLLAHGVTPDRARFAATHAAWTLPDIGLEDLLVSVADKIWKNKRVPELEDLVVRRLAEASGRTVWEEFLALDDTLTAVGERAEERLAFQTAHPV
;
A
#
# COMPACT_ATOMS: atom_id res chain seq x y z
N MET A 1 16.95 23.75 -19.28
CA MET A 1 16.44 22.97 -18.13
C MET A 1 16.19 21.56 -18.63
N THR A 2 16.96 20.59 -18.16
CA THR A 2 16.81 19.17 -18.53
C THR A 2 15.45 18.69 -18.05
N THR A 3 14.69 18.03 -18.92
CA THR A 3 13.42 17.40 -18.55
C THR A 3 13.70 16.42 -17.40
N PRO A 4 12.97 16.49 -16.27
CA PRO A 4 13.16 15.54 -15.18
C PRO A 4 12.97 14.12 -15.70
N ASP A 5 13.85 13.21 -15.27
CA ASP A 5 13.75 11.78 -15.53
C ASP A 5 12.31 11.27 -15.22
N PRO A 6 11.72 10.40 -16.05
CA PRO A 6 10.40 9.83 -15.82
C PRO A 6 10.16 9.29 -14.40
N LEU A 7 11.15 8.62 -13.79
CA LEU A 7 11.03 8.13 -12.42
C LEU A 7 11.00 9.30 -11.42
N HIS A 8 11.87 10.29 -11.60
CA HIS A 8 11.80 11.52 -10.81
C HIS A 8 10.41 12.17 -10.90
N ARG A 9 9.81 12.26 -12.09
CA ARG A 9 8.45 12.80 -12.24
C ARG A 9 7.42 11.95 -11.49
N ALA A 10 7.48 10.63 -11.62
CA ALA A 10 6.57 9.73 -10.90
C ALA A 10 6.66 9.91 -9.38
N LEU A 11 7.86 10.14 -8.84
CA LEU A 11 8.07 10.32 -7.40
C LEU A 11 7.62 11.70 -6.88
N HIS A 12 7.69 12.75 -7.72
CA HIS A 12 7.60 14.15 -7.26
C HIS A 12 6.49 14.99 -7.90
N ALA A 13 5.78 14.47 -8.90
CA ALA A 13 4.66 15.19 -9.51
C ALA A 13 3.56 15.48 -8.47
N PRO A 14 2.87 16.64 -8.55
CA PRO A 14 1.72 16.94 -7.71
C PRO A 14 0.65 15.85 -7.75
N GLY A 15 -0.15 15.74 -6.69
CA GLY A 15 -1.22 14.76 -6.57
C GLY A 15 -1.03 13.92 -5.30
N PRO A 16 -0.73 12.62 -5.38
CA PRO A 16 -0.59 11.75 -4.20
C PRO A 16 0.49 12.24 -3.23
N ARG A 17 0.40 11.86 -1.95
CA ARG A 17 1.47 12.16 -0.98
C ARG A 17 2.85 11.63 -1.43
N PRO A 18 3.94 12.30 -1.01
CA PRO A 18 5.29 11.77 -1.24
C PRO A 18 5.49 10.48 -0.45
N LEU A 19 6.27 9.55 -1.01
CA LEU A 19 6.69 8.34 -0.29
C LEU A 19 7.62 8.68 0.87
N PRO A 20 7.77 7.78 1.86
CA PRO A 20 8.87 7.87 2.81
C PRO A 20 10.21 7.97 2.07
N ASP A 21 11.09 8.85 2.53
CA ASP A 21 12.37 9.14 1.86
C ASP A 21 13.20 7.88 1.60
N GLU A 22 13.16 6.93 2.53
CA GLU A 22 13.82 5.62 2.40
C GLU A 22 13.30 4.83 1.19
N ALA A 23 11.97 4.73 1.04
CA ALA A 23 11.35 4.04 -0.10
C ALA A 23 11.66 4.75 -1.43
N ALA A 24 11.58 6.08 -1.46
CA ALA A 24 11.90 6.86 -2.66
C ALA A 24 13.37 6.70 -3.08
N ARG A 25 14.31 6.64 -2.12
CA ARG A 25 15.72 6.36 -2.41
C ARG A 25 15.90 4.94 -2.93
N LEU A 26 15.27 3.95 -2.31
CA LEU A 26 15.34 2.56 -2.75
C LEU A 26 14.86 2.40 -4.19
N LEU A 27 13.73 3.00 -4.56
CA LEU A 27 13.20 2.94 -5.93
C LEU A 27 14.15 3.56 -6.96
N ARG A 28 14.91 4.60 -6.58
CA ARG A 28 15.97 5.15 -7.45
C ARG A 28 17.16 4.21 -7.57
N THR A 29 17.60 3.61 -6.45
CA THR A 29 18.69 2.63 -6.44
C THR A 29 18.38 1.42 -7.32
N LEU A 30 17.11 0.99 -7.34
CA LEU A 30 16.63 -0.15 -8.11
C LEU A 30 16.22 0.20 -9.55
N ASP A 31 16.43 1.45 -10.00
CA ASP A 31 15.98 1.96 -11.31
C ASP A 31 14.51 1.60 -11.61
N ALA A 32 13.65 1.88 -10.64
CA ALA A 32 12.26 1.42 -10.68
C ALA A 32 11.50 2.01 -11.88
N PRO A 33 10.67 1.21 -12.56
CA PRO A 33 9.75 1.71 -13.58
C PRO A 33 8.91 2.89 -13.06
N PRO A 34 8.75 3.97 -13.83
CA PRO A 34 7.94 5.13 -13.41
C PRO A 34 6.51 4.75 -13.02
N ARG A 35 5.90 3.78 -13.73
CA ARG A 35 4.57 3.26 -13.39
C ARG A 35 4.53 2.58 -12.02
N LEU A 36 5.58 1.86 -11.63
CA LEU A 36 5.68 1.26 -10.30
C LEU A 36 5.75 2.35 -9.23
N ALA A 37 6.59 3.37 -9.41
CA ALA A 37 6.69 4.47 -8.46
C ALA A 37 5.38 5.25 -8.31
N ALA A 38 4.66 5.47 -9.42
CA ALA A 38 3.34 6.09 -9.41
C ALA A 38 2.30 5.23 -8.65
N HIS A 39 2.28 3.91 -8.89
CA HIS A 39 1.45 2.96 -8.15
C HIS A 39 1.71 3.01 -6.65
N LEU A 40 2.97 2.87 -6.24
CA LEU A 40 3.35 2.85 -4.82
C LEU A 40 2.95 4.17 -4.12
N ARG A 41 3.03 5.31 -4.81
CA ARG A 41 2.53 6.59 -4.27
C ARG A 41 1.03 6.60 -4.04
N LEU A 42 0.25 6.04 -4.96
CA LEU A 42 -1.21 5.97 -4.82
C LEU A 42 -1.62 5.07 -3.66
N VAL A 43 -0.98 3.90 -3.53
CA VAL A 43 -1.24 2.97 -2.43
C VAL A 43 -0.80 3.56 -1.10
N HIS A 44 0.37 4.23 -1.04
CA HIS A 44 0.82 4.96 0.14
C HIS A 44 -0.14 6.08 0.54
N ASP A 45 -0.64 6.87 -0.42
CA ASP A 45 -1.59 7.96 -0.17
C ASP A 45 -2.90 7.45 0.46
N VAL A 46 -3.40 6.32 -0.04
CA VAL A 46 -4.57 5.64 0.52
C VAL A 46 -4.28 5.04 1.89
N ALA A 47 -3.14 4.40 2.08
CA ALA A 47 -2.73 3.89 3.38
C ALA A 47 -2.66 5.02 4.42
N TYR A 48 -2.21 6.22 4.02
CA TYR A 48 -2.24 7.42 4.85
C TYR A 48 -3.67 7.78 5.27
N GLU A 49 -4.62 7.83 4.33
CA GLU A 49 -6.04 8.09 4.65
C GLU A 49 -6.61 7.06 5.65
N LEU A 50 -6.27 5.78 5.48
CA LEU A 50 -6.73 4.70 6.37
C LEU A 50 -6.14 4.79 7.79
N VAL A 51 -4.83 5.06 7.93
CA VAL A 51 -4.21 5.16 9.25
C VAL A 51 -4.65 6.41 10.01
N GLU A 52 -4.90 7.53 9.33
CA GLU A 52 -5.45 8.73 9.96
C GLU A 52 -6.88 8.51 10.43
N TRP A 53 -7.71 7.85 9.61
CA TRP A 53 -9.06 7.45 10.00
C TRP A 53 -9.04 6.57 11.26
N LEU A 54 -8.17 5.56 11.29
CA LEU A 54 -8.01 4.69 12.47
C LEU A 54 -7.55 5.45 13.70
N ALA A 55 -6.56 6.33 13.57
CA ALA A 55 -6.05 7.12 14.68
C ALA A 55 -7.14 8.01 15.31
N ALA A 56 -8.01 8.60 14.48
CA ALA A 56 -9.13 9.41 14.95
C ALA A 56 -10.22 8.56 15.62
N ARG A 57 -10.53 7.38 15.05
CA ARG A 57 -11.64 6.52 15.51
C ARG A 57 -11.28 5.64 16.71
N CYS A 58 -10.03 5.20 16.79
CA CYS A 58 -9.52 4.28 17.79
C CYS A 58 -8.20 4.78 18.39
N PRO A 59 -8.18 5.90 19.16
CA PRO A 59 -6.94 6.50 19.65
C PRO A 59 -6.08 5.60 20.56
N GLY A 60 -6.68 4.56 21.17
CA GLY A 60 -5.98 3.60 22.01
C GLY A 60 -5.43 2.37 21.25
N LEU A 61 -5.75 2.23 19.96
CA LEU A 61 -5.29 1.11 19.14
C LEU A 61 -3.77 1.20 18.98
N GLN A 62 -3.07 0.13 19.37
CA GLN A 62 -1.65 -0.01 19.06
C GLN A 62 -1.53 -0.37 17.57
N LEU A 63 -1.04 0.57 16.77
CA LEU A 63 -0.79 0.40 15.35
C LEU A 63 0.57 1.00 15.02
N ASP A 64 1.43 0.23 14.38
CA ASP A 64 2.67 0.79 13.83
C ASP A 64 2.36 1.52 12.51
N ARG A 65 2.03 2.81 12.64
CA ARG A 65 1.70 3.69 11.51
C ARG A 65 2.84 3.75 10.49
N GLU A 66 4.09 3.83 10.96
CA GLU A 66 5.25 3.96 10.06
C GLU A 66 5.49 2.67 9.26
N ALA A 67 5.29 1.52 9.90
CA ALA A 67 5.35 0.22 9.23
C ALA A 67 4.29 0.10 8.12
N VAL A 68 3.03 0.49 8.38
CA VAL A 68 1.96 0.46 7.35
C VAL A 68 2.31 1.36 6.17
N LEU A 69 2.72 2.61 6.45
CA LEU A 69 3.05 3.58 5.41
C LEU A 69 4.25 3.16 4.57
N PHE A 70 5.25 2.54 5.20
CA PHE A 70 6.38 1.95 4.49
C PHE A 70 5.97 0.73 3.68
N GLY A 71 5.23 -0.21 4.28
CA GLY A 71 4.73 -1.40 3.61
C GLY A 71 3.95 -1.07 2.34
N ALA A 72 3.02 -0.11 2.42
CA ALA A 72 2.29 0.40 1.27
C ALA A 72 3.22 0.98 0.19
N ALA A 73 4.25 1.72 0.60
CA ALA A 73 5.24 2.34 -0.28
C ALA A 73 6.23 1.35 -0.91
N THR A 74 6.30 0.09 -0.47
CA THR A 74 7.26 -0.90 -0.97
C THR A 74 6.69 -2.27 -1.31
N HIS A 75 5.39 -2.53 -1.10
CA HIS A 75 4.83 -3.88 -1.24
C HIS A 75 5.11 -4.52 -2.62
N ASP A 76 5.08 -3.70 -3.67
CA ASP A 76 5.28 -4.13 -5.06
C ASP A 76 6.72 -3.96 -5.55
N VAL A 77 7.69 -3.69 -4.66
CA VAL A 77 9.08 -3.38 -5.06
C VAL A 77 9.74 -4.49 -5.88
N GLY A 78 9.33 -5.76 -5.71
CA GLY A 78 9.82 -6.86 -6.55
C GLY A 78 9.52 -6.71 -8.04
N LYS A 79 8.57 -5.84 -8.43
CA LYS A 79 8.27 -5.53 -9.82
C LYS A 79 9.39 -4.74 -10.52
N THR A 80 10.41 -4.27 -9.80
CA THR A 80 11.66 -3.80 -10.42
C THR A 80 12.43 -4.94 -11.08
N ALA A 81 12.39 -6.14 -10.50
CA ALA A 81 12.98 -7.36 -11.08
C ALA A 81 12.01 -8.09 -12.02
N HIS A 82 10.70 -7.98 -11.77
CA HIS A 82 9.64 -8.66 -12.53
C HIS A 82 8.73 -7.68 -13.28
N VAL A 83 9.31 -6.80 -14.08
CA VAL A 83 8.62 -5.67 -14.76
C VAL A 83 7.37 -6.09 -15.54
N ARG A 84 7.34 -7.31 -16.10
CA ARG A 84 6.18 -7.84 -16.83
C ARG A 84 4.90 -7.93 -15.98
N GLU A 85 5.05 -8.07 -14.65
CA GLU A 85 3.95 -8.15 -13.69
C GLU A 85 3.32 -6.77 -13.38
N LEU A 86 3.85 -5.67 -13.94
CA LEU A 86 3.21 -4.34 -13.85
C LEU A 86 1.95 -4.22 -14.72
N SER A 87 1.85 -5.05 -15.77
CA SER A 87 0.72 -5.04 -16.70
C SER A 87 0.16 -6.42 -17.01
N GLY A 88 0.87 -7.47 -16.62
CA GLY A 88 0.45 -8.86 -16.77
C GLY A 88 0.18 -9.53 -15.41
N PRO A 89 -0.40 -10.75 -15.44
CA PRO A 89 -0.53 -11.55 -14.22
C PRO A 89 0.85 -12.01 -13.71
N GLY A 90 0.94 -12.27 -12.41
CA GLY A 90 2.12 -12.84 -11.78
C GLY A 90 2.17 -12.54 -10.28
N SER A 91 3.03 -13.27 -9.59
CA SER A 91 3.25 -13.15 -8.14
C SER A 91 4.72 -13.35 -7.76
N ALA A 92 5.64 -13.42 -8.75
CA ALA A 92 7.06 -13.60 -8.47
C ALA A 92 7.65 -12.37 -7.76
N HIS A 93 7.07 -11.18 -7.97
CA HIS A 93 7.44 -9.96 -7.26
C HIS A 93 7.28 -10.04 -5.74
N GLU A 94 6.43 -10.91 -5.20
CA GLU A 94 6.13 -10.95 -3.77
C GLU A 94 7.37 -11.38 -2.97
N GLU A 95 7.89 -12.58 -3.26
CA GLU A 95 9.09 -13.10 -2.59
C GLU A 95 10.35 -12.32 -3.00
N THR A 96 10.52 -12.03 -4.30
CA THR A 96 11.67 -11.23 -4.77
C THR A 96 11.68 -9.83 -4.15
N GLY A 97 10.51 -9.22 -3.94
CA GLY A 97 10.41 -7.92 -3.29
C GLY A 97 10.89 -7.96 -1.84
N ARG A 98 10.52 -9.01 -1.09
CA ARG A 98 11.01 -9.24 0.28
C ARG A 98 12.53 -9.41 0.29
N GLU A 99 13.08 -10.25 -0.58
CA GLU A 99 14.52 -10.48 -0.69
C GLU A 99 15.29 -9.20 -1.04
N LEU A 100 14.77 -8.40 -1.98
CA LEU A 100 15.35 -7.11 -2.34
C LEU A 100 15.39 -6.14 -1.16
N LEU A 101 14.30 -6.03 -0.38
CA LEU A 101 14.24 -5.17 0.80
C LEU A 101 15.29 -5.59 1.83
N LEU A 102 15.38 -6.89 2.13
CA LEU A 102 16.37 -7.44 3.06
C LEU A 102 17.80 -7.17 2.59
N ALA A 103 18.08 -7.37 1.30
CA ALA A 103 19.40 -7.11 0.72
C ALA A 103 19.82 -5.62 0.79
N HIS A 104 18.85 -4.71 0.90
CA HIS A 104 19.07 -3.27 1.07
C HIS A 104 19.01 -2.81 2.54
N GLY A 105 19.02 -3.75 3.50
CA GLY A 105 19.12 -3.46 4.92
C GLY A 105 17.79 -3.14 5.60
N VAL A 106 16.65 -3.33 4.92
CA VAL A 106 15.33 -3.25 5.55
C VAL A 106 15.16 -4.44 6.49
N THR A 107 14.60 -4.19 7.67
CA THR A 107 14.41 -5.23 8.67
C THR A 107 13.35 -6.26 8.24
N PRO A 108 13.43 -7.53 8.71
CA PRO A 108 12.48 -8.56 8.32
C PRO A 108 11.01 -8.22 8.60
N ASP A 109 10.75 -7.53 9.71
CA ASP A 109 9.40 -7.06 10.06
C ASP A 109 8.86 -6.10 9.00
N ARG A 110 9.63 -5.12 8.50
CA ARG A 110 9.16 -4.21 7.44
C ARG A 110 9.19 -4.86 6.05
N ALA A 111 10.15 -5.74 5.78
CA ALA A 111 10.27 -6.41 4.48
C ALA A 111 9.10 -7.38 4.19
N ARG A 112 8.46 -7.92 5.24
CA ARG A 112 7.38 -8.90 5.11
C ARG A 112 6.22 -8.40 4.23
N PHE A 113 5.92 -7.10 4.25
CA PHE A 113 4.78 -6.53 3.52
C PHE A 113 4.85 -6.80 2.01
N ALA A 114 6.05 -6.92 1.44
CA ALA A 114 6.20 -7.27 0.03
C ALA A 114 5.67 -8.69 -0.28
N ALA A 115 5.82 -9.62 0.66
CA ALA A 115 5.33 -10.99 0.51
C ALA A 115 3.91 -11.21 1.04
N THR A 116 3.43 -10.39 1.99
CA THR A 116 2.15 -10.64 2.67
C THR A 116 0.95 -9.89 2.08
N HIS A 117 1.17 -8.84 1.28
CA HIS A 117 0.08 -7.97 0.77
C HIS A 117 -0.94 -8.67 -0.15
N ALA A 118 -0.58 -9.83 -0.70
CA ALA A 118 -1.46 -10.69 -1.50
C ALA A 118 -1.92 -11.96 -0.74
N ALA A 119 -1.37 -12.23 0.44
CA ALA A 119 -1.52 -13.45 1.23
C ALA A 119 -2.05 -13.15 2.65
N TRP A 120 -3.16 -12.40 2.74
CA TRP A 120 -3.73 -11.90 4.00
C TRP A 120 -4.47 -12.95 4.85
N THR A 121 -4.44 -14.24 4.48
CA THR A 121 -5.03 -15.35 5.25
C THR A 121 -4.00 -16.21 5.97
N LEU A 122 -2.71 -15.84 5.92
CA LEU A 122 -1.66 -16.53 6.68
C LEU A 122 -1.84 -16.32 8.20
N PRO A 123 -1.41 -17.28 9.05
CA PRO A 123 -1.64 -17.22 10.49
C PRO A 123 -1.08 -15.96 11.18
N ASP A 124 0.05 -15.43 10.69
CA ASP A 124 0.79 -14.35 11.32
C ASP A 124 0.43 -12.94 10.76
N ILE A 125 -0.66 -12.82 10.00
CA ILE A 125 -1.07 -11.55 9.39
C ILE A 125 -1.62 -10.60 10.45
N GLY A 126 -0.89 -9.51 10.69
CA GLY A 126 -1.26 -8.43 11.61
C GLY A 126 -2.29 -7.46 11.02
N LEU A 127 -2.79 -6.52 11.83
CA LEU A 127 -3.68 -5.47 11.33
C LEU A 127 -2.95 -4.57 10.32
N GLU A 128 -1.66 -4.29 10.55
CA GLU A 128 -0.80 -3.54 9.64
C GLU A 128 -0.75 -4.18 8.24
N ASP A 129 -0.59 -5.50 8.17
CA ASP A 129 -0.55 -6.26 6.91
C ASP A 129 -1.90 -6.21 6.17
N LEU A 130 -3.01 -6.27 6.92
CA LEU A 130 -4.35 -6.11 6.35
C LEU A 130 -4.57 -4.70 5.80
N LEU A 131 -4.08 -3.66 6.47
CA LEU A 131 -4.21 -2.28 5.99
C LEU A 131 -3.41 -2.03 4.71
N VAL A 132 -2.21 -2.59 4.59
CA VAL A 132 -1.43 -2.55 3.34
C VAL A 132 -2.20 -3.26 2.22
N SER A 133 -2.74 -4.44 2.51
CA SER A 133 -3.56 -5.22 1.56
C SER A 133 -4.80 -4.43 1.12
N VAL A 134 -5.54 -3.82 2.07
CA VAL A 134 -6.74 -3.03 1.78
C VAL A 134 -6.38 -1.82 0.92
N ALA A 135 -5.31 -1.09 1.26
CA ALA A 135 -4.85 0.06 0.49
C ALA A 135 -4.55 -0.30 -0.97
N ASP A 136 -3.87 -1.45 -1.21
CA ASP A 136 -3.57 -1.94 -2.56
C ASP A 136 -4.84 -2.35 -3.37
N LYS A 137 -5.94 -2.68 -2.70
CA LYS A 137 -7.21 -2.94 -3.41
C LYS A 137 -8.02 -1.66 -3.62
N ILE A 138 -8.24 -0.90 -2.55
CA ILE A 138 -9.21 0.19 -2.55
C ILE A 138 -8.73 1.43 -3.33
N TRP A 139 -7.43 1.61 -3.58
CA TRP A 139 -6.95 2.77 -4.35
C TRP A 139 -7.62 2.89 -5.73
N LYS A 140 -8.01 1.77 -6.33
CA LYS A 140 -8.75 1.66 -7.60
C LYS A 140 -10.22 1.24 -7.41
N ASN A 141 -10.78 1.47 -6.22
CA ASN A 141 -12.13 1.09 -5.83
C ASN A 141 -12.41 -0.43 -5.94
N LYS A 142 -11.40 -1.29 -5.73
CA LYS A 142 -11.62 -2.73 -5.65
C LYS A 142 -11.96 -3.12 -4.22
N ARG A 143 -13.23 -3.47 -3.97
CA ARG A 143 -13.71 -4.06 -2.72
C ARG A 143 -13.37 -5.55 -2.65
N VAL A 144 -12.96 -6.02 -1.47
CA VAL A 144 -12.65 -7.43 -1.22
C VAL A 144 -13.27 -7.80 0.14
N PRO A 145 -14.52 -8.27 0.15
CA PRO A 145 -15.28 -8.51 1.39
C PRO A 145 -14.53 -9.37 2.41
N GLU A 146 -13.85 -10.44 1.96
CA GLU A 146 -13.14 -11.36 2.87
C GLU A 146 -11.95 -10.70 3.57
N LEU A 147 -11.29 -9.75 2.91
CA LEU A 147 -10.19 -8.95 3.47
C LEU A 147 -10.75 -7.86 4.40
N GLU A 148 -11.83 -7.21 3.99
CA GLU A 148 -12.51 -6.20 4.80
C GLU A 148 -13.05 -6.80 6.12
N ASP A 149 -13.63 -7.99 6.07
CA ASP A 149 -14.10 -8.75 7.25
C ASP A 149 -12.96 -9.06 8.24
N LEU A 150 -11.73 -9.32 7.75
CA LEU A 150 -10.57 -9.50 8.62
C LEU A 150 -10.23 -8.21 9.37
N VAL A 151 -10.26 -7.07 8.69
CA VAL A 151 -10.03 -5.75 9.33
C VAL A 151 -11.12 -5.47 10.35
N VAL A 152 -12.40 -5.61 9.98
CA VAL A 152 -13.55 -5.36 10.86
C VAL A 152 -13.45 -6.19 12.14
N ARG A 153 -13.10 -7.49 12.03
CA ARG A 153 -12.92 -8.35 13.21
C ARG A 153 -11.81 -7.86 14.13
N ARG A 154 -10.64 -7.51 13.59
CA ARG A 154 -9.51 -6.98 14.37
C ARG A 154 -9.87 -5.66 15.06
N LEU A 155 -10.62 -4.78 14.39
CA LEU A 155 -11.07 -3.53 14.97
C LEU A 155 -12.08 -3.76 16.09
N ALA A 156 -13.06 -4.65 15.90
CA ALA A 156 -14.06 -4.97 16.91
C ALA A 156 -13.41 -5.58 18.17
N GLU A 157 -12.44 -6.48 17.98
CA GLU A 157 -11.65 -7.07 19.07
C GLU A 157 -10.87 -6.00 19.85
N ALA A 158 -10.23 -5.05 19.14
CA ALA A 158 -9.40 -4.03 19.77
C ALA A 158 -10.21 -2.89 20.42
N SER A 159 -11.35 -2.52 19.85
CA SER A 159 -12.19 -1.41 20.32
C SER A 159 -13.25 -1.84 21.33
N GLY A 160 -13.60 -3.13 21.36
CA GLY A 160 -14.74 -3.66 22.12
C GLY A 160 -16.11 -3.30 21.51
N ARG A 161 -16.15 -2.67 20.33
CA ARG A 161 -17.38 -2.37 19.60
C ARG A 161 -17.90 -3.60 18.86
N THR A 162 -19.13 -3.52 18.38
CA THR A 162 -19.71 -4.60 17.59
C THR A 162 -19.09 -4.66 16.18
N VAL A 163 -19.04 -5.86 15.61
CA VAL A 163 -18.64 -6.08 14.20
C VAL A 163 -19.44 -5.20 13.25
N TRP A 164 -20.74 -5.00 13.52
CA TRP A 164 -21.61 -4.17 12.69
C TRP A 164 -21.22 -2.69 12.71
N GLU A 165 -20.88 -2.14 13.88
CA GLU A 165 -20.45 -0.74 14.00
C GLU A 165 -19.10 -0.49 13.32
N GLU A 166 -18.17 -1.46 13.39
CA GLU A 166 -16.88 -1.35 12.69
C GLU A 166 -17.01 -1.57 11.18
N PHE A 167 -17.92 -2.45 10.76
CA PHE A 167 -18.25 -2.64 9.34
C PHE A 167 -18.78 -1.36 8.72
N LEU A 168 -19.81 -0.74 9.30
CA LEU A 168 -20.40 0.50 8.76
C LEU A 168 -19.34 1.60 8.63
N ALA A 169 -18.50 1.77 9.65
CA ALA A 169 -17.47 2.80 9.63
C ALA A 169 -16.38 2.54 8.60
N LEU A 170 -15.97 1.28 8.43
CA LEU A 170 -15.01 0.91 7.39
C LEU A 170 -15.64 1.10 6.00
N ASP A 171 -16.89 0.68 5.80
CA ASP A 171 -17.60 0.79 4.52
C ASP A 171 -17.76 2.25 4.06
N ASP A 172 -18.17 3.15 4.95
CA ASP A 172 -18.25 4.59 4.67
C ASP A 172 -16.89 5.15 4.25
N THR A 173 -15.83 4.75 4.96
CA THR A 173 -14.46 5.19 4.69
C THR A 173 -13.96 4.69 3.35
N LEU A 174 -14.12 3.39 3.06
CA LEU A 174 -13.69 2.79 1.79
C LEU A 174 -14.51 3.32 0.61
N THR A 175 -15.78 3.63 0.82
CA THR A 175 -16.63 4.29 -0.19
C THR A 175 -16.08 5.67 -0.55
N ALA A 176 -15.80 6.53 0.44
CA ALA A 176 -15.23 7.86 0.22
C ALA A 176 -13.85 7.79 -0.45
N VAL A 177 -13.00 6.82 -0.06
CA VAL A 177 -11.72 6.58 -0.74
C VAL A 177 -11.95 6.16 -2.20
N GLY A 178 -12.94 5.30 -2.46
CA GLY A 178 -13.26 4.77 -3.77
C GLY A 178 -13.74 5.83 -4.78
N GLU A 179 -14.37 6.91 -4.33
CA GLU A 179 -14.83 8.03 -5.18
C GLU A 179 -13.72 8.65 -6.03
N ARG A 180 -12.46 8.56 -5.57
CA ARG A 180 -11.28 9.13 -6.25
C ARG A 180 -10.54 8.14 -7.15
N ALA A 181 -11.06 6.93 -7.35
CA ALA A 181 -10.37 5.88 -8.08
C ALA A 181 -10.08 6.23 -9.56
N GLU A 182 -11.01 6.91 -10.24
CA GLU A 182 -10.79 7.32 -11.65
C GLU A 182 -9.61 8.27 -11.79
N GLU A 183 -9.51 9.27 -10.91
CA GLU A 183 -8.38 10.21 -10.87
C GLU A 183 -7.04 9.49 -10.62
N ARG A 184 -7.04 8.52 -9.70
CA ARG A 184 -5.86 7.72 -9.36
C ARG A 184 -5.43 6.82 -10.53
N LEU A 185 -6.38 6.21 -11.24
CA LEU A 185 -6.10 5.43 -12.45
C LEU A 185 -5.53 6.30 -13.58
N ALA A 186 -6.09 7.49 -13.78
CA ALA A 186 -5.55 8.46 -14.74
C ALA A 186 -4.11 8.88 -14.38
N PHE A 187 -3.84 9.11 -13.08
CA PHE A 187 -2.50 9.41 -12.60
C PHE A 187 -1.52 8.27 -12.92
N GLN A 188 -1.84 7.02 -12.56
CA GLN A 188 -0.97 5.86 -12.80
C GLN A 188 -0.68 5.66 -14.30
N THR A 189 -1.71 5.76 -15.15
CA THR A 189 -1.59 5.49 -16.59
C THR A 189 -0.79 6.53 -17.36
N ALA A 190 -0.64 7.75 -16.80
CA ALA A 190 0.24 8.79 -17.34
C ALA A 190 1.74 8.45 -17.25
N HIS A 191 2.11 7.40 -16.51
CA HIS A 191 3.49 6.96 -16.36
C HIS A 191 3.80 5.68 -17.19
N PRO A 192 4.95 5.64 -17.89
CA PRO A 192 5.34 4.47 -18.66
C PRO A 192 5.77 3.30 -17.76
N VAL A 193 5.62 2.08 -18.29
CA VAL A 193 6.32 0.88 -17.79
C VAL A 193 7.78 0.98 -18.20
#